data_AF-A0A2A5M7Z2-F1
#
_entry.id   AF-A0A2A5M7Z2-F1
#
_cell.length_a   1.000
_cell.length_b   1.000
_cell.length_c   1.000
_cell.angle_alpha   90.00
_cell.angle_beta   90.00
_cell.angle_gamma   90.00
#
_symmetry.space_group_name_H-M   'P 1'
#
loop_
_entity.id
_entity.type
_entity.pdbx_description
1 polymer ?
#
loop_
_entity_poly.entity_id
_entity_poly.type
_entity_poly.pdbx_seq_one_letter_code
_entity_poly.pdbx_strand_id
1 'polypeptide(L)'
;MKVIKRNGRTEELDISKIKKCTSDAVKDLEGVNLSELELDAKIQFRDGISTEEIQKTLIKTAVDKIDIDCPNWTFVAARLFLFDLYKKVNGMNRYNHLREYFEKGEKEGRILLGLKEKYDLDDLNAYIKPERDMQFTYLGIKTLYDRYLIKDSKGMPIELPQQMFMAIAMFLAQNEFNPQEWAKKFYDLISKFELMLATPTLSNARTTRHQLSSCYIGSTPDNIEGIFDSYQEMALLSKFGGGIGWDWSKVRAMGGSIDGHKNAAGGIIPFLKITNDIAVAVDQLGTRKGAIAVYIEPWHMDISDFIDLRKNSGEERRRAHELFPALWINDLFMKRVRANDKWTLFDPADTADLCDLYGEAFEKRYEEYEKDESITKEIVEAKELWKKILLNYFETGLPFLCFKDSANRANP
;
A
#
# COMPACT_ATOMS: atom_id res chain seq x y z
N MET A 1 22.02 -32.89 -26.54
CA MET A 1 22.26 -31.65 -25.79
C MET A 1 22.35 -31.99 -24.32
N LYS A 2 23.41 -31.56 -23.64
CA LYS A 2 23.59 -31.74 -22.19
C LYS A 2 22.99 -30.56 -21.44
N VAL A 3 22.41 -30.82 -20.27
CA VAL A 3 21.81 -29.80 -19.39
C VAL A 3 22.41 -29.86 -18.00
N ILE A 4 22.52 -28.71 -17.35
CA ILE A 4 23.03 -28.59 -15.99
C ILE A 4 21.86 -28.54 -15.00
N LYS A 5 21.78 -29.53 -14.10
CA LYS A 5 20.78 -29.57 -13.03
C LYS A 5 21.04 -28.51 -11.97
N ARG A 6 20.02 -28.19 -11.18
CA ARG A 6 20.14 -27.28 -10.02
C ARG A 6 21.16 -27.73 -8.98
N ASN A 7 21.45 -29.03 -8.90
CA ASN A 7 22.48 -29.58 -8.03
C ASN A 7 23.88 -29.64 -8.69
N GLY A 8 24.07 -28.99 -9.85
CA GLY A 8 25.32 -28.94 -10.60
C GLY A 8 25.64 -30.16 -11.45
N ARG A 9 24.84 -31.24 -11.40
CA ARG A 9 25.06 -32.44 -12.22
C ARG A 9 24.68 -32.20 -13.68
N THR A 10 25.46 -32.78 -14.59
CA THR A 10 25.17 -32.76 -16.02
C THR A 10 24.44 -34.03 -16.44
N GLU A 11 23.33 -33.89 -17.17
CA GLU A 11 22.60 -35.01 -17.76
C GLU A 11 22.21 -34.72 -19.21
N GLU A 12 21.77 -35.73 -19.94
CA GLU A 12 21.16 -35.51 -21.26
C GLU A 12 19.79 -34.83 -21.12
N LEU A 13 19.46 -33.93 -22.06
CA LEU A 13 18.15 -33.29 -22.09
C LEU A 13 17.05 -34.35 -22.26
N ASP A 14 16.23 -34.49 -21.22
CA ASP A 14 15.04 -35.30 -21.25
C ASP A 14 13.82 -34.47 -21.69
N ILE A 15 13.49 -34.57 -22.98
CA ILE A 15 12.35 -33.87 -23.59
C ILE A 15 11.02 -34.33 -23.00
N SER A 16 10.91 -35.58 -22.54
CA SER A 16 9.66 -36.11 -21.98
C SER A 16 9.22 -35.36 -20.72
N LYS A 17 10.19 -34.93 -19.90
CA LYS A 17 9.95 -34.13 -18.69
C LYS A 17 9.47 -32.72 -19.01
N ILE A 18 10.04 -32.10 -20.05
CA ILE A 18 9.59 -30.79 -20.54
C ILE A 18 8.16 -30.93 -21.05
N LYS A 19 7.92 -31.91 -21.94
CA LYS A 19 6.61 -32.16 -22.54
C LYS A 19 5.51 -32.41 -21.51
N LYS A 20 5.81 -33.15 -20.44
CA LYS A 20 4.86 -33.33 -19.33
C LYS A 20 4.53 -31.99 -18.66
N CYS A 21 5.55 -31.20 -18.33
CA CYS A 21 5.39 -29.91 -17.67
C CYS A 21 4.62 -28.88 -18.52
N THR A 22 4.93 -28.80 -19.81
CA THR A 22 4.27 -27.91 -20.78
C THR A 22 2.84 -28.37 -21.05
N SER A 23 2.61 -29.68 -21.19
CA SER A 23 1.26 -30.27 -21.33
C SER A 23 0.38 -29.97 -20.11
N ASP A 24 0.92 -30.11 -18.89
CA ASP A 24 0.19 -29.79 -17.67
C ASP A 24 -0.11 -28.28 -17.59
N ALA A 25 0.79 -27.42 -18.08
CA ALA A 25 0.61 -25.97 -18.07
C ALA A 25 -0.51 -25.50 -19.02
N VAL A 26 -0.65 -26.10 -20.21
CA VAL A 26 -1.67 -25.72 -21.20
C VAL A 26 -3.02 -26.42 -21.00
N LYS A 27 -3.10 -27.38 -20.09
CA LYS A 27 -4.27 -28.23 -19.90
C LYS A 27 -5.53 -27.40 -19.61
N ASP A 28 -6.65 -27.74 -20.26
CA ASP A 28 -7.97 -27.12 -20.05
C ASP A 28 -7.98 -25.60 -20.27
N LEU A 29 -7.11 -25.09 -21.16
CA LEU A 29 -7.08 -23.68 -21.56
C LEU A 29 -7.39 -23.57 -23.06
N GLU A 30 -8.32 -22.70 -23.41
CA GLU A 30 -8.66 -22.38 -24.80
C GLU A 30 -7.69 -21.33 -25.37
N GLY A 31 -7.48 -21.36 -26.70
CA GLY A 31 -6.65 -20.35 -27.38
C GLY A 31 -5.15 -20.45 -27.09
N VAL A 32 -4.67 -21.57 -26.53
CA VAL A 32 -3.24 -21.83 -26.29
C VAL A 32 -2.80 -23.12 -26.99
N ASN A 33 -1.55 -23.17 -27.45
CA ASN A 33 -1.03 -24.30 -28.23
C ASN A 33 0.27 -24.84 -27.63
N LEU A 34 0.28 -26.15 -27.32
CA LEU A 34 1.44 -26.85 -26.75
C LEU A 34 2.65 -26.84 -27.70
N SER A 35 2.43 -27.18 -28.96
CA SER A 35 3.49 -27.28 -29.97
C SER A 35 4.14 -25.94 -30.21
N GLU A 36 3.35 -24.87 -30.22
CA GLU A 36 3.82 -23.49 -30.34
C GLU A 36 4.75 -23.11 -29.17
N LEU A 37 4.33 -23.38 -27.92
CA LEU A 37 5.16 -23.15 -26.74
C LEU A 37 6.49 -23.92 -26.82
N GLU A 38 6.44 -25.20 -27.18
CA GLU A 38 7.62 -26.07 -27.22
C GLU A 38 8.59 -25.69 -28.34
N LEU A 39 8.10 -25.37 -29.53
CA LEU A 39 8.92 -24.96 -30.67
C LEU A 39 9.64 -23.64 -30.37
N ASP A 40 8.90 -22.62 -29.94
CA ASP A 40 9.45 -21.28 -29.71
C ASP A 40 10.43 -21.24 -28.53
N ALA A 41 10.18 -22.05 -27.49
CA ALA A 41 11.12 -22.18 -26.38
C ALA A 41 12.37 -22.96 -26.78
N LYS A 42 12.23 -24.06 -27.55
CA LYS A 42 13.34 -24.92 -27.95
C LYS A 42 14.36 -24.20 -28.83
N ILE A 43 13.93 -23.23 -29.65
CA ILE A 43 14.82 -22.38 -30.46
C ILE A 43 15.85 -21.66 -29.58
N GLN A 44 15.52 -21.37 -28.32
CA GLN A 44 16.38 -20.64 -27.39
C GLN A 44 17.30 -21.56 -26.57
N PHE A 45 17.19 -22.88 -26.70
CA PHE A 45 18.01 -23.83 -25.94
C PHE A 45 19.40 -24.00 -26.56
N ARG A 46 20.43 -24.06 -25.69
CA ARG A 46 21.84 -24.24 -26.05
C ARG A 46 22.46 -25.40 -25.27
N ASP A 47 23.54 -25.99 -25.79
CA ASP A 47 24.27 -27.02 -25.05
C ASP A 47 24.85 -26.45 -23.75
N GLY A 48 24.71 -27.19 -22.66
CA GLY A 48 25.08 -26.74 -21.32
C GLY A 48 24.08 -25.80 -20.65
N ILE A 49 22.90 -25.55 -21.24
CA ILE A 49 21.84 -24.76 -20.59
C ILE A 49 21.43 -25.39 -19.26
N SER A 50 21.22 -24.54 -18.25
CA SER A 50 20.75 -25.01 -16.94
C SER A 50 19.24 -25.31 -16.97
N THR A 51 18.81 -26.24 -16.12
CA THR A 51 17.38 -26.53 -15.93
C THR A 51 16.57 -25.35 -15.38
N GLU A 52 17.24 -24.39 -14.73
CA GLU A 52 16.61 -23.14 -14.31
C GLU A 52 16.41 -22.18 -15.48
N GLU A 53 17.41 -22.03 -16.35
CA GLU A 53 17.29 -21.24 -17.58
C GLU A 53 16.20 -21.81 -18.50
N ILE A 54 16.11 -23.15 -18.67
CA ILE A 54 15.03 -23.78 -19.44
C ILE A 54 13.65 -23.34 -18.94
N GLN A 55 13.45 -23.32 -17.61
CA GLN A 55 12.18 -22.88 -17.02
C GLN A 55 11.93 -21.39 -17.28
N LYS A 56 12.93 -20.54 -17.05
CA LYS A 56 12.83 -19.10 -17.32
C LYS A 56 12.47 -18.82 -18.78
N THR A 57 13.07 -19.57 -19.71
CA THR A 57 12.75 -19.48 -21.14
C THR A 57 11.30 -19.87 -21.40
N LEU A 58 10.81 -20.99 -20.87
CA LEU A 58 9.41 -21.42 -21.05
C LEU A 58 8.42 -20.38 -20.51
N ILE A 59 8.67 -19.85 -19.31
CA ILE A 59 7.85 -18.81 -18.69
C ILE A 59 7.85 -17.57 -19.59
N LYS A 60 9.03 -17.10 -20.03
CA LYS A 60 9.15 -15.91 -20.87
C LYS A 60 8.41 -16.10 -22.21
N THR A 61 8.60 -17.24 -22.88
CA THR A 61 7.88 -17.56 -24.12
C THR A 61 6.37 -17.53 -23.92
N ALA A 62 5.85 -18.04 -22.80
CA ALA A 62 4.42 -17.96 -22.50
C ALA A 62 3.97 -16.51 -22.21
N VAL A 63 4.79 -15.70 -21.54
CA VAL A 63 4.50 -14.28 -21.27
C VAL A 63 4.46 -13.45 -22.55
N ASP A 64 5.41 -13.67 -23.47
CA ASP A 64 5.51 -12.96 -24.74
C ASP A 64 4.31 -13.24 -25.67
N LYS A 65 3.53 -14.29 -25.38
CA LYS A 65 2.30 -14.68 -26.09
C LYS A 65 1.01 -14.14 -25.46
N ILE A 66 1.10 -13.47 -24.31
CA ILE A 66 -0.06 -12.84 -23.69
C ILE A 66 -0.47 -11.66 -24.54
N ASP A 67 -1.62 -11.78 -25.17
CA ASP A 67 -2.21 -10.76 -26.02
C ASP A 67 -3.72 -10.67 -25.77
N ILE A 68 -4.36 -9.61 -26.29
CA ILE A 68 -5.81 -9.41 -26.18
C ILE A 68 -6.60 -10.54 -26.84
N ASP A 69 -6.08 -11.13 -27.93
CA ASP A 69 -6.74 -12.22 -28.66
C ASP A 69 -6.50 -13.59 -28.01
N CYS A 70 -5.39 -13.76 -27.30
CA CYS A 70 -5.00 -15.00 -26.63
C CYS A 70 -4.67 -14.78 -25.13
N PRO A 71 -5.61 -14.29 -24.30
CA PRO A 71 -5.34 -13.88 -22.93
C PRO A 71 -4.95 -15.06 -22.01
N ASN A 72 -5.37 -16.28 -22.35
CA ASN A 72 -5.16 -17.48 -21.53
C ASN A 72 -3.69 -17.90 -21.42
N TRP A 73 -2.79 -17.36 -22.23
CA TRP A 73 -1.34 -17.51 -22.04
C TRP A 73 -0.86 -17.01 -20.67
N THR A 74 -1.60 -16.10 -20.02
CA THR A 74 -1.30 -15.65 -18.65
C THR A 74 -1.36 -16.80 -17.64
N PHE A 75 -2.29 -17.75 -17.82
CA PHE A 75 -2.41 -18.91 -16.96
C PHE A 75 -1.32 -19.94 -17.27
N VAL A 76 -0.94 -20.11 -18.53
CA VAL A 76 0.19 -20.97 -18.91
C VAL A 76 1.48 -20.47 -18.24
N ALA A 77 1.76 -19.17 -18.37
CA ALA A 77 2.91 -18.54 -17.75
C ALA A 77 2.87 -18.65 -16.20
N ALA A 78 1.70 -18.45 -15.59
CA ALA A 78 1.52 -18.62 -14.15
C ALA A 78 1.79 -20.05 -13.68
N ARG A 79 1.24 -21.06 -14.37
CA ARG A 79 1.42 -22.49 -14.05
C ARG A 79 2.87 -22.91 -14.18
N LEU A 80 3.55 -22.50 -15.25
CA LEU A 80 4.99 -22.71 -15.41
C LEU A 80 5.76 -22.06 -14.26
N PHE A 81 5.44 -20.81 -13.90
CA PHE A 81 6.07 -20.13 -12.77
C PHE A 81 5.85 -20.88 -11.44
N LEU A 82 4.64 -21.38 -11.19
CA LEU A 82 4.31 -22.17 -9.99
C LEU A 82 5.11 -23.47 -9.93
N PHE A 83 5.26 -24.20 -11.05
CA PHE A 83 6.06 -25.42 -11.09
C PHE A 83 7.55 -25.17 -10.78
N ASP A 84 8.07 -24.03 -11.22
CA ASP A 84 9.41 -23.57 -10.83
C ASP A 84 9.48 -23.27 -9.32
N LEU A 85 8.47 -22.56 -8.80
CA LEU A 85 8.38 -22.16 -7.40
C LEU A 85 8.27 -23.35 -6.45
N TYR A 86 7.43 -24.35 -6.74
CA TYR A 86 7.34 -25.59 -5.95
C TYR A 86 8.71 -26.25 -5.79
N LYS A 87 9.46 -26.35 -6.89
CA LYS A 87 10.82 -26.91 -6.87
C LYS A 87 11.80 -26.03 -6.11
N LYS A 88 11.65 -24.70 -6.13
CA LYS A 88 12.51 -23.78 -5.36
C LYS A 88 12.27 -23.91 -3.86
N VAL A 89 11.01 -24.03 -3.44
CA VAL A 89 10.65 -24.07 -2.01
C VAL A 89 10.89 -25.45 -1.40
N ASN A 90 10.49 -26.51 -2.09
CA ASN A 90 10.42 -27.88 -1.56
C ASN A 90 11.35 -28.88 -2.25
N GLY A 91 12.03 -28.50 -3.34
CA GLY A 91 12.83 -29.43 -4.16
C GLY A 91 11.99 -30.40 -5.01
N MET A 92 10.66 -30.37 -4.90
CA MET A 92 9.72 -31.24 -5.60
C MET A 92 8.53 -30.45 -6.13
N ASN A 93 7.82 -30.97 -7.13
CA ASN A 93 6.69 -30.30 -7.76
C ASN A 93 5.38 -30.47 -6.97
N ARG A 94 5.43 -30.28 -5.64
CA ARG A 94 4.29 -30.40 -4.72
C ARG A 94 4.54 -29.61 -3.44
N TYR A 95 3.46 -29.41 -2.69
CA TYR A 95 3.52 -28.91 -1.32
C TYR A 95 4.19 -29.91 -0.38
N ASN A 96 4.95 -29.41 0.58
CA ASN A 96 5.34 -30.15 1.78
C ASN A 96 4.23 -30.01 2.83
N HIS A 97 4.32 -30.80 3.92
CA HIS A 97 3.33 -30.74 4.97
C HIS A 97 3.29 -29.34 5.62
N LEU A 98 2.11 -28.87 6.02
CA LEU A 98 1.94 -27.56 6.67
C LEU A 98 2.84 -27.41 7.91
N ARG A 99 3.00 -28.49 8.69
CA ARG A 99 3.94 -28.56 9.83
C ARG A 99 5.38 -28.22 9.44
N GLU A 100 5.90 -28.81 8.36
CA GLU A 100 7.26 -28.56 7.89
C GLU A 100 7.44 -27.10 7.43
N TYR A 101 6.41 -26.50 6.83
CA TYR A 101 6.40 -25.09 6.47
C TYR A 101 6.56 -24.19 7.70
N PHE A 102 5.77 -24.43 8.76
CA PHE A 102 5.87 -23.67 10.00
C PHE A 102 7.24 -23.86 10.66
N GLU A 103 7.71 -25.10 10.81
CA GLU A 103 9.02 -25.41 11.39
C GLU A 103 10.17 -24.71 10.66
N LYS A 104 10.13 -24.71 9.31
CA LYS A 104 11.10 -23.99 8.48
C LYS A 104 11.03 -22.49 8.71
N GLY A 105 9.83 -21.89 8.69
CA GLY A 105 9.67 -20.46 8.87
C GLY A 105 10.00 -19.95 10.27
N GLU A 106 9.72 -20.73 11.31
CA GLU A 106 10.11 -20.43 12.70
C GLU A 106 11.62 -20.52 12.89
N LYS A 107 12.27 -21.55 12.33
CA LYS A 107 13.73 -21.72 12.36
C LYS A 107 14.45 -20.55 11.69
N GLU A 108 13.90 -20.03 10.59
CA GLU A 108 14.41 -18.84 9.91
C GLU A 108 14.03 -17.52 10.61
N GLY A 109 13.27 -17.56 11.71
CA GLY A 109 12.82 -16.39 12.46
C GLY A 109 11.83 -15.50 11.68
N ARG A 110 11.15 -16.07 10.68
CA ARG A 110 10.24 -15.34 9.78
C ARG A 110 8.77 -15.53 10.12
N ILE A 111 8.41 -16.66 10.73
CA ILE A 111 7.03 -16.97 11.14
C ILE A 111 6.89 -16.82 12.67
N LEU A 112 5.72 -16.37 13.11
CA LEU A 112 5.36 -16.21 14.51
C LEU A 112 5.39 -17.55 15.27
N LEU A 113 6.10 -17.57 16.40
CA LEU A 113 6.14 -18.73 17.31
C LEU A 113 4.80 -18.90 18.05
N GLY A 114 4.43 -20.16 18.33
CA GLY A 114 3.21 -20.48 19.08
C GLY A 114 1.94 -20.53 18.24
N LEU A 115 1.99 -20.10 16.97
CA LEU A 115 0.82 -20.09 16.10
C LEU A 115 0.42 -21.51 15.70
N LYS A 116 1.39 -22.37 15.36
CA LYS A 116 1.12 -23.72 14.87
C LYS A 116 0.56 -24.65 15.97
N GLU A 117 0.91 -24.41 17.24
CA GLU A 117 0.46 -25.19 18.40
C GLU A 117 -1.02 -25.00 18.74
N LYS A 118 -1.64 -23.92 18.23
CA LYS A 118 -3.06 -23.63 18.45
C LYS A 118 -4.01 -24.46 17.59
N TYR A 119 -3.49 -25.23 16.63
CA TYR A 119 -4.26 -25.85 15.57
C TYR A 119 -3.92 -27.33 15.39
N ASP A 120 -4.88 -28.10 14.88
CA ASP A 120 -4.61 -29.40 14.28
C ASP A 120 -4.09 -29.18 12.85
N LEU A 121 -2.76 -29.24 12.70
CA LEU A 121 -2.08 -29.00 11.43
C LEU A 121 -2.31 -30.12 10.41
N ASP A 122 -2.63 -31.34 10.85
CA ASP A 122 -2.84 -32.46 9.94
C ASP A 122 -4.22 -32.32 9.28
N ASP A 123 -5.22 -31.92 10.05
CA ASP A 123 -6.54 -31.53 9.56
C ASP A 123 -6.49 -30.30 8.64
N LEU A 124 -5.77 -29.22 9.01
CA LEU A 124 -5.61 -28.05 8.13
C LEU A 124 -4.83 -28.39 6.85
N ASN A 125 -3.79 -29.21 6.95
CA ASN A 125 -3.03 -29.65 5.78
C ASN A 125 -3.89 -30.45 4.80
N ALA A 126 -4.78 -31.32 5.31
CA ALA A 126 -5.75 -32.05 4.48
C ALA A 126 -6.81 -31.12 3.86
N TYR A 127 -7.11 -29.99 4.49
CA TYR A 127 -8.06 -29.00 4.00
C TYR A 127 -7.52 -28.13 2.86
N ILE A 128 -6.21 -27.87 2.84
CA ILE A 128 -5.54 -27.09 1.78
C ILE A 128 -5.87 -27.67 0.39
N LYS A 129 -6.14 -26.79 -0.56
CA LYS A 129 -6.48 -27.09 -1.97
C LYS A 129 -5.38 -26.58 -2.91
N PRO A 130 -4.30 -27.35 -3.16
CA PRO A 130 -3.21 -26.94 -4.05
C PRO A 130 -3.66 -26.58 -5.46
N GLU A 131 -4.76 -27.18 -5.95
CA GLU A 131 -5.36 -26.89 -7.25
C GLU A 131 -5.78 -25.40 -7.40
N ARG A 132 -6.02 -24.70 -6.28
CA ARG A 132 -6.35 -23.28 -6.28
C ARG A 132 -5.21 -22.38 -6.75
N ASP A 133 -3.97 -22.86 -6.77
CA ASP A 133 -2.86 -22.13 -7.37
C ASP A 133 -3.06 -21.95 -8.89
N MET A 134 -3.79 -22.85 -9.55
CA MET A 134 -4.02 -22.77 -11.00
C MET A 134 -4.96 -21.63 -11.42
N GLN A 135 -5.56 -20.93 -10.44
CA GLN A 135 -6.40 -19.76 -10.65
C GLN A 135 -5.59 -18.46 -10.85
N PHE A 136 -4.31 -18.45 -10.48
CA PHE A 136 -3.49 -17.25 -10.61
C PHE A 136 -3.21 -16.89 -12.08
N THR A 137 -3.33 -15.60 -12.40
CA THR A 137 -2.69 -15.02 -13.58
C THR A 137 -1.19 -14.85 -13.34
N TYR A 138 -0.40 -14.67 -14.41
CA TYR A 138 1.04 -14.52 -14.29
C TYR A 138 1.42 -13.31 -13.43
N LEU A 139 0.76 -12.16 -13.66
CA LEU A 139 0.95 -10.96 -12.85
C LEU A 139 0.61 -11.20 -11.38
N GLY A 140 -0.47 -11.95 -11.11
CA GLY A 140 -0.91 -12.29 -9.76
C GLY A 140 0.16 -13.07 -9.00
N ILE A 141 0.60 -14.22 -9.53
CA ILE A 141 1.60 -15.05 -8.85
C ILE A 141 2.97 -14.38 -8.78
N LYS A 142 3.36 -13.62 -9.81
CA LYS A 142 4.62 -12.86 -9.82
C LYS A 142 4.63 -11.79 -8.74
N THR A 143 3.52 -11.06 -8.60
CA THR A 143 3.35 -10.07 -7.53
C THR A 143 3.40 -10.73 -6.15
N LEU A 144 2.74 -11.90 -6.00
CA LEU A 144 2.79 -12.69 -4.77
C LEU A 144 4.22 -13.07 -4.39
N TYR A 145 4.97 -13.62 -5.34
CA TYR A 145 6.36 -14.02 -5.15
C TYR A 145 7.29 -12.84 -4.85
N ASP A 146 7.11 -11.70 -5.52
CA ASP A 146 7.99 -10.56 -5.36
C ASP A 146 7.81 -9.87 -4.01
N ARG A 147 6.56 -9.75 -3.53
CA ARG A 147 6.22 -8.86 -2.40
C ARG A 147 5.65 -9.55 -1.17
N TYR A 148 5.03 -10.72 -1.31
CA TYR A 148 4.19 -11.28 -0.25
C TYR A 148 4.69 -12.61 0.32
N LEU A 149 5.23 -13.49 -0.52
CA LEU A 149 5.78 -14.77 -0.06
C LEU A 149 7.03 -14.57 0.80
N ILE A 150 7.09 -15.29 1.92
CA ILE A 150 8.24 -15.24 2.82
C ILE A 150 9.48 -15.81 2.14
N LYS A 151 10.59 -15.08 2.31
CA LYS A 151 11.94 -15.47 1.88
C LYS A 151 12.86 -15.62 3.09
N ASP A 152 13.84 -16.50 2.97
CA ASP A 152 14.89 -16.66 3.96
C ASP A 152 15.88 -15.46 3.95
N SER A 153 16.92 -15.54 4.78
CA SER A 153 17.98 -14.53 4.85
C SER A 153 18.79 -14.37 3.55
N LYS A 154 18.76 -15.38 2.66
CA LYS A 154 19.45 -15.39 1.36
C LYS A 154 18.54 -14.93 0.21
N GLY A 155 17.30 -14.54 0.51
CA GLY A 155 16.32 -14.11 -0.48
C GLY A 155 15.64 -15.27 -1.22
N MET A 156 15.81 -16.51 -0.77
CA MET A 156 15.16 -17.67 -1.38
C MET A 156 13.76 -17.87 -0.81
N PRO A 157 12.76 -18.20 -1.65
CA PRO A 157 11.39 -18.43 -1.18
C PRO A 157 11.32 -19.65 -0.26
N ILE A 158 10.61 -19.53 0.86
CA ILE A 158 10.37 -20.63 1.79
C ILE A 158 8.88 -20.97 1.96
N GLU A 159 8.03 -20.32 1.18
CA GLU A 159 6.58 -20.37 1.29
C GLU A 159 5.92 -20.54 -0.08
N LEU A 160 4.78 -21.24 -0.11
CA LEU A 160 3.91 -21.39 -1.27
C LEU A 160 2.53 -20.73 -1.05
N PRO A 161 1.79 -20.38 -2.12
CA PRO A 161 0.59 -19.55 -1.98
C PRO A 161 -0.48 -20.13 -1.05
N GLN A 162 -0.79 -21.42 -1.13
CA GLN A 162 -1.83 -21.99 -0.27
C GLN A 162 -1.40 -22.10 1.20
N GLN A 163 -0.10 -22.31 1.46
CA GLN A 163 0.44 -22.27 2.83
C GLN A 163 0.40 -20.84 3.38
N MET A 164 0.73 -19.85 2.56
CA MET A 164 0.58 -18.44 2.91
C MET A 164 -0.86 -18.12 3.31
N PHE A 165 -1.84 -18.48 2.46
CA PHE A 165 -3.25 -18.23 2.74
C PHE A 165 -3.74 -18.94 4.01
N MET A 166 -3.37 -20.22 4.20
CA MET A 166 -3.75 -20.96 5.41
C MET A 166 -3.10 -20.34 6.66
N ALA A 167 -1.83 -19.98 6.62
CA ALA A 167 -1.13 -19.37 7.75
C ALA A 167 -1.70 -17.99 8.12
N ILE A 168 -2.10 -17.18 7.13
CA ILE A 168 -2.80 -15.91 7.37
C ILE A 168 -4.16 -16.19 8.00
N ALA A 169 -4.93 -17.14 7.47
CA ALA A 169 -6.23 -17.51 8.03
C ALA A 169 -6.12 -18.01 9.48
N MET A 170 -5.11 -18.83 9.79
CA MET A 170 -4.78 -19.26 11.16
C MET A 170 -4.43 -18.06 12.05
N PHE A 171 -3.66 -17.09 11.56
CA PHE A 171 -3.34 -15.91 12.36
C PHE A 171 -4.60 -15.08 12.68
N LEU A 172 -5.47 -14.87 11.70
CA LEU A 172 -6.70 -14.08 11.88
C LEU A 172 -7.71 -14.79 12.80
N ALA A 173 -7.80 -16.12 12.72
CA ALA A 173 -8.74 -16.91 13.52
C ALA A 173 -8.25 -17.25 14.94
N GLN A 174 -7.01 -16.91 15.31
CA GLN A 174 -6.35 -17.45 16.50
C GLN A 174 -7.02 -17.16 17.86
N ASN A 175 -7.91 -16.17 17.90
CA ASN A 175 -8.65 -15.74 19.09
C ASN A 175 -10.17 -15.92 18.92
N GLU A 176 -10.62 -16.58 17.85
CA GLU A 176 -12.02 -16.95 17.66
C GLU A 176 -12.44 -18.06 18.64
N PHE A 177 -13.75 -18.22 18.86
CA PHE A 177 -14.27 -19.29 19.72
C PHE A 177 -13.91 -20.71 19.22
N ASN A 178 -13.89 -20.88 17.89
CA ASN A 178 -13.46 -22.11 17.24
C ASN A 178 -12.39 -21.78 16.18
N PRO A 179 -11.11 -21.57 16.59
CA PRO A 179 -10.05 -21.13 15.69
C PRO A 179 -9.90 -22.04 14.47
N GLN A 180 -9.95 -23.37 14.68
CA GLN A 180 -9.79 -24.38 13.63
C GLN A 180 -10.81 -24.21 12.50
N GLU A 181 -12.09 -24.08 12.85
CA GLU A 181 -13.17 -23.91 11.88
C GLU A 181 -13.11 -22.55 11.18
N TRP A 182 -12.80 -21.48 11.92
CA TRP A 182 -12.66 -20.14 11.36
C TRP A 182 -11.47 -20.03 10.41
N ALA A 183 -10.34 -20.67 10.72
CA ALA A 183 -9.19 -20.74 9.82
C ALA A 183 -9.58 -21.38 8.47
N LYS A 184 -10.38 -22.45 8.47
CA LYS A 184 -10.89 -23.06 7.23
C LYS A 184 -11.80 -22.12 6.44
N LYS A 185 -12.72 -21.42 7.12
CA LYS A 185 -13.63 -20.44 6.50
C LYS A 185 -12.86 -19.28 5.87
N PHE A 186 -11.92 -18.69 6.60
CA PHE A 186 -11.06 -17.62 6.10
C PHE A 186 -10.17 -18.10 4.95
N TYR A 187 -9.58 -19.29 5.07
CA TYR A 187 -8.79 -19.88 3.99
C TYR A 187 -9.61 -20.02 2.71
N ASP A 188 -10.86 -20.50 2.79
CA ASP A 188 -11.73 -20.63 1.63
C ASP A 188 -12.02 -19.27 0.97
N LEU A 189 -12.44 -18.28 1.75
CA LEU A 189 -12.73 -16.93 1.23
C LEU A 189 -11.51 -16.34 0.50
N ILE A 190 -10.32 -16.46 1.10
CA ILE A 190 -9.10 -15.86 0.57
C ILE A 190 -8.58 -16.63 -0.65
N SER A 191 -8.47 -17.95 -0.56
CA SER A 191 -7.83 -18.77 -1.61
C SER A 191 -8.73 -19.03 -2.83
N LYS A 192 -10.03 -18.80 -2.72
CA LYS A 192 -10.97 -18.72 -3.87
C LYS A 192 -11.03 -17.33 -4.50
N PHE A 193 -10.32 -16.35 -3.94
CA PHE A 193 -10.37 -14.94 -4.34
C PHE A 193 -11.77 -14.31 -4.18
N GLU A 194 -12.63 -14.86 -3.33
CA GLU A 194 -13.94 -14.27 -2.99
C GLU A 194 -13.77 -12.98 -2.17
N LEU A 195 -12.68 -12.92 -1.37
CA LEU A 195 -12.22 -11.74 -0.67
C LEU A 195 -10.70 -11.70 -0.69
N MET A 196 -10.11 -10.53 -0.93
CA MET A 196 -8.66 -10.36 -0.86
C MET A 196 -8.28 -9.39 0.26
N LEU A 197 -7.21 -9.74 0.96
CA LEU A 197 -6.73 -8.99 2.11
C LEU A 197 -5.87 -7.80 1.68
N ALA A 198 -5.85 -6.77 2.52
CA ALA A 198 -4.97 -5.62 2.33
C ALA A 198 -3.49 -6.04 2.36
N THR A 199 -2.63 -5.24 1.72
CA THR A 199 -1.19 -5.50 1.59
C THR A 199 -0.51 -5.83 2.93
N PRO A 200 -0.67 -5.05 4.03
CA PRO A 200 0.01 -5.39 5.28
C PRO A 200 -0.50 -6.68 5.90
N THR A 201 -1.78 -7.01 5.75
CA THR A 201 -2.32 -8.30 6.22
C THR A 201 -1.69 -9.47 5.45
N LEU A 202 -1.61 -9.38 4.13
CA LEU A 202 -0.93 -10.39 3.30
C LEU A 202 0.56 -10.52 3.60
N SER A 203 1.25 -9.42 3.87
CA SER A 203 2.70 -9.44 4.13
C SER A 203 3.02 -9.88 5.56
N ASN A 204 2.24 -9.46 6.55
CA ASN A 204 2.70 -9.45 7.95
C ASN A 204 1.99 -10.45 8.86
N ALA A 205 0.75 -10.88 8.57
CA ALA A 205 -0.09 -11.59 9.54
C ALA A 205 0.62 -12.79 10.21
N ARG A 206 1.18 -13.72 9.42
CA ARG A 206 1.87 -14.91 9.95
C ARG A 206 3.31 -14.67 10.44
N THR A 207 3.81 -13.43 10.37
CA THR A 207 5.21 -13.13 10.64
C THR A 207 5.46 -12.73 12.09
N THR A 208 6.73 -12.66 12.50
CA THR A 208 7.13 -12.21 13.84
C THR A 208 6.78 -10.74 14.13
N ARG A 209 6.49 -9.93 13.10
CA ARG A 209 6.04 -8.54 13.22
C ARG A 209 4.74 -8.34 12.43
N HIS A 210 3.61 -8.50 13.11
CA HIS A 210 2.29 -8.60 12.48
C HIS A 210 1.47 -7.30 12.52
N GLN A 211 2.01 -6.18 12.01
CA GLN A 211 1.23 -4.95 11.81
C GLN A 211 0.28 -5.12 10.62
N LEU A 212 -1.02 -5.20 10.88
CA LEU A 212 -2.02 -5.48 9.84
C LEU A 212 -2.61 -4.23 9.19
N SER A 213 -2.57 -3.09 9.88
CA SER A 213 -3.17 -1.83 9.43
C SER A 213 -2.24 -1.06 8.50
N SER A 214 -2.79 -0.52 7.41
CA SER A 214 -2.05 0.24 6.41
C SER A 214 -2.20 1.76 6.53
N CYS A 215 -3.31 2.26 7.08
CA CYS A 215 -3.66 3.68 6.98
C CYS A 215 -3.89 4.26 8.37
N TYR A 216 -3.33 5.44 8.60
CA TYR A 216 -3.43 6.14 9.88
C TYR A 216 -3.81 7.60 9.65
N ILE A 217 -4.54 8.13 10.61
CA ILE A 217 -4.93 9.53 10.65
C ILE A 217 -4.49 10.15 11.98
N GLY A 218 -4.03 11.39 11.93
CA GLY A 218 -3.65 12.17 13.11
C GLY A 218 -3.87 13.66 12.89
N SER A 219 -3.70 14.44 13.95
CA SER A 219 -3.84 15.90 13.92
C SER A 219 -2.73 16.50 14.79
N THR A 220 -1.98 17.45 14.23
CA THR A 220 -0.89 18.12 14.92
C THR A 220 -1.43 19.19 15.86
N PRO A 221 -1.12 19.15 17.17
CA PRO A 221 -1.48 20.22 18.09
C PRO A 221 -0.57 21.45 17.91
N ASP A 222 -1.05 22.62 18.31
CA ASP A 222 -0.34 23.90 18.17
C ASP A 222 0.63 24.20 19.31
N ASN A 223 1.60 23.31 19.54
CA ASN A 223 2.72 23.52 20.45
C ASN A 223 3.94 22.69 20.00
N ILE A 224 5.15 23.09 20.42
CA ILE A 224 6.36 22.51 19.83
C ILE A 224 6.57 21.05 20.24
N GLU A 225 6.22 20.70 21.48
CA GLU A 225 6.29 19.32 21.98
C GLU A 225 5.41 18.41 21.14
N GLY A 226 4.15 18.78 20.93
CA GLY A 226 3.20 17.98 20.17
C GLY A 226 3.46 17.95 18.65
N ILE A 227 4.08 18.99 18.08
CA ILE A 227 4.61 18.96 16.70
C ILE A 227 5.72 17.90 16.58
N PHE A 228 6.64 17.84 17.53
CA PHE A 228 7.73 16.86 17.51
C PHE A 228 7.25 15.45 17.84
N ASP A 229 6.26 15.29 18.71
CA ASP A 229 5.59 14.01 18.94
C ASP A 229 4.91 13.52 17.65
N SER A 230 4.24 14.42 16.90
CA SER A 230 3.64 14.11 15.60
C SER A 230 4.69 13.61 14.59
N TYR A 231 5.89 14.19 14.56
CA TYR A 231 6.99 13.68 13.74
C TYR A 231 7.44 12.28 14.13
N GLN A 232 7.57 12.03 15.44
CA GLN A 232 7.92 10.71 15.95
C GLN A 232 6.86 9.67 15.55
N GLU A 233 5.57 10.00 15.72
CA GLU A 233 4.47 9.12 15.33
C GLU A 233 4.50 8.84 13.83
N MET A 234 4.61 9.86 12.99
CA MET A 234 4.67 9.69 11.53
C MET A 234 5.87 8.83 11.10
N ALA A 235 7.03 9.00 11.73
CA ALA A 235 8.20 8.17 11.48
C ALA A 235 7.97 6.70 11.89
N LEU A 236 7.38 6.45 13.07
CA LEU A 236 7.10 5.10 13.55
C LEU A 236 6.05 4.38 12.69
N LEU A 237 5.01 5.10 12.23
CA LEU A 237 3.99 4.55 11.35
C LEU A 237 4.55 4.25 9.95
N SER A 238 5.38 5.14 9.41
CA SER A 238 6.03 4.97 8.10
C SER A 238 7.03 3.81 8.08
N LYS A 239 7.75 3.58 9.19
CA LYS A 239 8.73 2.48 9.35
C LYS A 239 8.17 1.11 8.96
N PHE A 240 6.86 0.90 9.10
CA PHE A 240 6.20 -0.38 8.82
C PHE A 240 5.29 -0.35 7.60
N GLY A 241 5.42 0.65 6.74
CA GLY A 241 4.62 0.74 5.52
C GLY A 241 3.26 1.40 5.69
N GLY A 242 3.07 2.18 6.75
CA GLY A 242 1.87 2.99 6.92
C GLY A 242 1.78 4.10 5.88
N GLY A 243 0.60 4.27 5.28
CA GLY A 243 0.16 5.50 4.64
C GLY A 243 -0.47 6.43 5.69
N ILE A 244 -0.18 7.72 5.60
CA ILE A 244 -0.49 8.67 6.67
C ILE A 244 -1.32 9.82 6.10
N GLY A 245 -2.43 10.14 6.76
CA GLY A 245 -3.13 11.41 6.62
C GLY A 245 -2.95 12.23 7.89
N TRP A 246 -2.48 13.46 7.79
CA TRP A 246 -2.21 14.28 8.97
C TRP A 246 -2.80 15.68 8.85
N ASP A 247 -3.63 16.06 9.81
CA ASP A 247 -4.22 17.38 9.90
C ASP A 247 -3.23 18.39 10.50
N TRP A 248 -3.12 19.54 9.85
CA TRP A 248 -2.29 20.67 10.25
C TRP A 248 -3.12 21.94 10.49
N SER A 249 -4.45 21.86 10.40
CA SER A 249 -5.35 23.02 10.48
C SER A 249 -5.28 23.74 11.83
N LYS A 250 -4.87 23.05 12.90
CA LYS A 250 -4.77 23.64 14.25
C LYS A 250 -3.50 24.45 14.46
N VAL A 251 -2.44 24.22 13.67
CA VAL A 251 -1.15 24.88 13.87
C VAL A 251 -1.24 26.33 13.42
N ARG A 252 -0.78 27.26 14.25
CA ARG A 252 -0.90 28.70 13.99
C ARG A 252 -0.20 29.14 12.71
N ALA A 253 -0.77 30.15 12.07
CA ALA A 253 -0.31 30.64 10.79
C ALA A 253 0.94 31.53 10.87
N MET A 254 1.51 31.87 9.72
CA MET A 254 2.61 32.83 9.64
C MET A 254 2.19 34.19 10.21
N GLY A 255 3.02 34.76 11.08
CA GLY A 255 2.72 36.01 11.77
C GLY A 255 1.90 35.85 13.06
N GLY A 256 1.50 34.63 13.42
CA GLY A 256 0.85 34.33 14.70
C GLY A 256 1.70 34.71 15.92
N SER A 257 1.04 34.92 17.06
CA SER A 257 1.73 35.26 18.31
C SER A 257 2.33 34.03 19.00
N ILE A 258 3.51 34.16 19.62
CA ILE A 258 4.12 33.12 20.47
C ILE A 258 4.49 33.76 21.82
N ASP A 259 3.92 33.24 22.92
CA ASP A 259 4.12 33.76 24.27
C ASP A 259 3.98 35.28 24.38
N GLY A 260 2.97 35.84 23.70
CA GLY A 260 2.69 37.28 23.67
C GLY A 260 3.55 38.09 22.70
N HIS A 261 4.55 37.49 22.04
CA HIS A 261 5.31 38.12 20.96
C HIS A 261 4.49 38.08 19.68
N LYS A 262 4.05 39.23 19.16
CA LYS A 262 3.32 39.32 17.90
C LYS A 262 4.24 39.08 16.70
N ASN A 263 3.72 38.53 15.60
CA ASN A 263 4.47 38.26 14.37
C ASN A 263 5.67 37.31 14.54
N ALA A 264 5.54 36.34 15.44
CA ALA A 264 6.63 35.44 15.81
C ALA A 264 6.58 34.08 15.08
N ALA A 265 5.39 33.59 14.75
CA ALA A 265 5.23 32.28 14.12
C ALA A 265 5.66 32.27 12.65
N GLY A 266 6.35 31.21 12.24
CA GLY A 266 6.79 30.98 10.86
C GLY A 266 5.76 30.29 9.96
N GLY A 267 4.56 29.99 10.48
CA GLY A 267 3.51 29.25 9.79
C GLY A 267 3.79 27.76 9.63
N ILE A 268 2.91 27.07 8.91
CA ILE A 268 2.94 25.60 8.76
C ILE A 268 4.02 25.12 7.77
N ILE A 269 4.41 25.94 6.80
CA ILE A 269 5.26 25.51 5.67
C ILE A 269 6.65 25.00 6.13
N PRO A 270 7.38 25.67 7.05
CA PRO A 270 8.64 25.14 7.56
C PRO A 270 8.50 23.78 8.27
N PHE A 271 7.41 23.58 9.01
CA PHE A 271 7.13 22.30 9.67
C PHE A 271 6.76 21.19 8.66
N LEU A 272 6.00 21.54 7.62
CA LEU A 272 5.73 20.64 6.50
C LEU A 272 7.01 20.26 5.74
N LYS A 273 8.03 21.13 5.66
CA LYS A 273 9.34 20.74 5.09
C LYS A 273 10.02 19.64 5.92
N ILE A 274 9.93 19.69 7.25
CA ILE A 274 10.45 18.60 8.10
C ILE A 274 9.64 17.31 7.86
N THR A 275 8.31 17.43 7.76
CA THR A 275 7.42 16.29 7.44
C THR A 275 7.77 15.65 6.09
N ASN A 276 8.12 16.47 5.09
CA ASN A 276 8.61 16.01 3.79
C ASN A 276 9.88 15.15 3.93
N ASP A 277 10.84 15.64 4.71
CA ASP A 277 12.12 14.94 4.88
C ASP A 277 11.96 13.65 5.69
N ILE A 278 10.98 13.58 6.61
CA ILE A 278 10.57 12.34 7.26
C ILE A 278 10.03 11.32 6.26
N ALA A 279 9.15 11.75 5.34
CA ALA A 279 8.60 10.87 4.30
C ALA A 279 9.71 10.29 3.39
N VAL A 280 10.77 11.07 3.15
CA VAL A 280 11.96 10.62 2.40
C VAL A 280 12.84 9.68 3.22
N ALA A 281 13.11 10.04 4.48
CA ALA A 281 14.06 9.32 5.33
C ALA A 281 13.53 7.96 5.77
N VAL A 282 12.22 7.85 6.01
CA VAL A 282 11.57 6.62 6.48
C VAL A 282 10.77 5.97 5.35
N ASP A 283 11.49 5.62 4.29
CA ASP A 283 10.96 4.85 3.16
C ASP A 283 10.62 3.41 3.64
N GLN A 284 9.48 2.86 3.21
CA GLN A 284 8.79 1.68 3.77
C GLN A 284 9.60 0.38 3.58
N LEU A 285 10.74 0.28 4.25
CA LEU A 285 11.74 -0.78 4.13
C LEU A 285 12.19 -1.03 2.67
N GLY A 286 12.21 0.03 1.85
CA GLY A 286 12.59 -0.03 0.43
C GLY A 286 11.58 -0.73 -0.47
N THR A 287 10.37 -1.03 0.03
CA THR A 287 9.30 -1.66 -0.77
C THR A 287 8.48 -0.64 -1.56
N ARG A 288 8.19 0.53 -0.96
CA ARG A 288 7.48 1.66 -1.55
C ARG A 288 7.81 2.95 -0.80
N LYS A 289 7.94 4.08 -1.52
CA LYS A 289 8.07 5.42 -0.92
C LYS A 289 7.00 5.67 0.15
N GLY A 290 7.40 6.24 1.29
CA GLY A 290 6.46 6.75 2.28
C GLY A 290 5.53 7.80 1.65
N ALA A 291 4.23 7.72 1.96
CA ALA A 291 3.23 8.65 1.43
C ALA A 291 2.49 9.31 2.61
N ILE A 292 2.69 10.62 2.74
CA ILE A 292 2.05 11.44 3.78
C ILE A 292 1.17 12.49 3.09
N ALA A 293 -0.14 12.36 3.28
CA ALA A 293 -1.09 13.38 2.93
C ALA A 293 -1.25 14.35 4.10
N VAL A 294 -1.20 15.65 3.82
CA VAL A 294 -1.33 16.70 4.83
C VAL A 294 -2.57 17.53 4.54
N TYR A 295 -3.33 17.88 5.57
CA TYR A 295 -4.63 18.52 5.45
C TYR A 295 -4.64 19.89 6.11
N ILE A 296 -5.27 20.86 5.45
CA ILE A 296 -5.71 22.11 6.08
C ILE A 296 -7.13 22.49 5.62
N GLU A 297 -7.80 23.32 6.41
CA GLU A 297 -9.07 23.95 6.01
C GLU A 297 -8.84 25.22 5.16
N PRO A 298 -9.76 25.57 4.24
CA PRO A 298 -9.57 26.67 3.29
C PRO A 298 -9.59 28.07 3.92
N TRP A 299 -9.96 28.21 5.20
CA TRP A 299 -9.89 29.48 5.94
C TRP A 299 -8.54 29.69 6.64
N HIS A 300 -7.64 28.72 6.63
CA HIS A 300 -6.33 28.88 7.24
C HIS A 300 -5.51 29.95 6.51
N MET A 301 -4.89 30.91 7.22
CA MET A 301 -4.10 31.99 6.60
C MET A 301 -2.98 31.52 5.67
N ASP A 302 -2.28 30.43 6.02
CA ASP A 302 -1.23 29.86 5.16
C ASP A 302 -1.76 29.12 3.89
N ILE A 303 -3.07 29.14 3.61
CA ILE A 303 -3.70 28.41 2.49
C ILE A 303 -3.03 28.69 1.14
N SER A 304 -2.66 29.94 0.89
CA SER A 304 -2.06 30.34 -0.38
C SER A 304 -0.73 29.64 -0.65
N ASP A 305 0.14 29.55 0.36
CA ASP A 305 1.42 28.86 0.25
C ASP A 305 1.25 27.34 0.27
N PHE A 306 0.30 26.85 1.07
CA PHE A 306 -0.01 25.42 1.13
C PHE A 306 -0.47 24.85 -0.21
N ILE A 307 -1.31 25.59 -0.96
CA ILE A 307 -1.72 25.19 -2.31
C ILE A 307 -0.51 25.09 -3.25
N ASP A 308 0.49 25.95 -3.09
CA ASP A 308 1.67 26.01 -3.93
C ASP A 308 2.81 25.06 -3.46
N LEU A 309 2.57 24.25 -2.43
CA LEU A 309 3.58 23.45 -1.73
C LEU A 309 4.36 22.49 -2.65
N ARG A 310 3.74 21.98 -3.73
CA ARG A 310 4.39 21.09 -4.69
C ARG A 310 4.78 21.76 -6.02
N LYS A 311 4.57 23.08 -6.18
CA LYS A 311 4.94 23.76 -7.42
C LYS A 311 6.44 23.64 -7.69
N ASN A 312 6.80 23.32 -8.94
CA ASN A 312 8.20 23.22 -9.38
C ASN A 312 8.93 24.56 -9.42
N SER A 313 8.21 25.68 -9.34
CA SER A 313 8.74 27.04 -9.38
C SER A 313 8.52 27.77 -8.05
N GLY A 314 9.37 28.77 -7.79
CA GLY A 314 9.33 29.60 -6.60
C GLY A 314 10.45 29.27 -5.60
N GLU A 315 10.27 29.67 -4.35
CA GLU A 315 11.28 29.49 -3.31
C GLU A 315 11.30 28.05 -2.77
N GLU A 316 12.42 27.35 -2.95
CA GLU A 316 12.61 25.95 -2.53
C GLU A 316 12.37 25.69 -1.03
N ARG A 317 12.65 26.69 -0.19
CA ARG A 317 12.40 26.62 1.26
C ARG A 317 10.91 26.52 1.60
N ARG A 318 10.03 26.89 0.67
CA ARG A 318 8.57 26.81 0.80
C ARG A 318 7.96 25.67 -0.02
N ARG A 319 8.75 24.63 -0.36
CA ARG A 319 8.28 23.48 -1.15
C ARG A 319 8.46 22.16 -0.42
N ALA A 320 7.47 21.27 -0.54
CA ALA A 320 7.52 19.90 -0.02
C ALA A 320 7.00 18.93 -1.10
N HIS A 321 7.89 18.51 -1.98
CA HIS A 321 7.54 17.74 -3.18
C HIS A 321 7.10 16.30 -2.91
N GLU A 322 7.45 15.72 -1.76
CA GLU A 322 7.12 14.34 -1.40
C GLU A 322 5.84 14.23 -0.54
N LEU A 323 5.24 15.37 -0.16
CA LEU A 323 3.94 15.40 0.53
C LEU A 323 2.77 15.47 -0.46
N PHE A 324 1.59 15.05 0.00
CA PHE A 324 0.34 15.13 -0.76
C PHE A 324 -0.62 16.12 -0.07
N PRO A 325 -0.63 17.41 -0.45
CA PRO A 325 -1.53 18.38 0.18
C PRO A 325 -2.99 18.05 -0.15
N ALA A 326 -3.86 18.28 0.83
CA ALA A 326 -5.29 18.07 0.75
C ALA A 326 -6.04 19.21 1.46
N LEU A 327 -7.17 19.62 0.91
CA LEU A 327 -8.05 20.62 1.48
C LEU A 327 -9.27 19.96 2.11
N TRP A 328 -9.56 20.36 3.35
CA TRP A 328 -10.74 19.95 4.11
C TRP A 328 -11.81 21.04 4.02
N ILE A 329 -12.57 21.01 2.95
CA ILE A 329 -13.45 22.08 2.48
C ILE A 329 -14.80 22.04 3.21
N ASN A 330 -15.18 23.13 3.87
CA ASN A 330 -16.52 23.33 4.41
C ASN A 330 -17.50 23.84 3.34
N ASP A 331 -18.79 23.56 3.52
CA ASP A 331 -19.89 23.94 2.63
C ASP A 331 -20.01 25.46 2.54
N LEU A 332 -19.68 26.20 3.61
CA LEU A 332 -19.72 27.67 3.63
C LEU A 332 -18.77 28.27 2.59
N PHE A 333 -17.55 27.77 2.47
CA PHE A 333 -16.61 28.21 1.45
C PHE A 333 -17.21 28.06 0.06
N MET A 334 -17.83 26.90 -0.23
CA MET A 334 -18.48 26.66 -1.52
C MET A 334 -19.72 27.55 -1.75
N LYS A 335 -20.47 27.89 -0.69
CA LYS A 335 -21.55 28.89 -0.74
C LYS A 335 -21.00 30.27 -1.12
N ARG A 336 -19.90 30.72 -0.50
CA ARG A 336 -19.23 32.01 -0.80
C ARG A 336 -18.66 32.04 -2.22
N VAL A 337 -18.08 30.94 -2.70
CA VAL A 337 -17.62 30.80 -4.10
C VAL A 337 -18.79 30.97 -5.07
N ARG A 338 -19.93 30.30 -4.82
CA ARG A 338 -21.13 30.39 -5.69
C ARG A 338 -21.74 31.79 -5.69
N ALA A 339 -21.75 32.46 -4.54
CA ALA A 339 -22.28 33.80 -4.38
C ALA A 339 -21.33 34.90 -4.91
N ASN A 340 -20.10 34.54 -5.31
CA ASN A 340 -19.04 35.50 -5.64
C ASN A 340 -18.80 36.49 -4.49
N ASP A 341 -18.71 35.94 -3.28
CA ASP A 341 -18.58 36.69 -2.04
C ASP A 341 -17.15 36.61 -1.48
N LYS A 342 -16.90 37.36 -0.42
CA LYS A 342 -15.62 37.38 0.29
C LYS A 342 -15.43 36.15 1.17
N TRP A 343 -14.18 35.77 1.35
CA TRP A 343 -13.74 34.71 2.24
C TRP A 343 -12.68 35.25 3.19
N THR A 344 -12.86 35.00 4.48
CA THR A 344 -11.97 35.46 5.53
C THR A 344 -11.03 34.35 5.96
N LEU A 345 -9.74 34.66 5.99
CA LEU A 345 -8.69 33.77 6.47
C LEU A 345 -8.35 34.14 7.91
N PHE A 346 -8.16 33.13 8.75
CA PHE A 346 -7.88 33.26 10.18
C PHE A 346 -6.57 32.56 10.57
N ASP A 347 -5.95 33.03 11.64
CA ASP A 347 -4.95 32.28 12.39
C ASP A 347 -5.70 31.29 13.32
N PRO A 348 -5.45 29.97 13.22
CA PRO A 348 -6.05 28.98 14.12
C PRO A 348 -5.82 29.27 15.61
N ALA A 349 -4.73 29.97 15.98
CA ALA A 349 -4.50 30.33 17.39
C ALA A 349 -5.63 31.18 18.00
N ASP A 350 -6.26 32.04 17.18
CA ASP A 350 -7.36 32.91 17.61
C ASP A 350 -8.75 32.27 17.39
N THR A 351 -8.81 31.17 16.63
CA THR A 351 -10.07 30.58 16.10
C THR A 351 -10.07 29.04 16.17
N ALA A 352 -9.38 28.46 17.15
CA ALA A 352 -9.08 27.03 17.22
C ALA A 352 -10.32 26.12 17.22
N ASP A 353 -11.45 26.61 17.73
CA ASP A 353 -12.74 25.90 17.77
C ASP A 353 -13.33 25.67 16.37
N LEU A 354 -12.99 26.46 15.36
CA LEU A 354 -13.46 26.25 13.99
C LEU A 354 -13.09 24.87 13.43
N CYS A 355 -11.93 24.32 13.81
CA CYS A 355 -11.49 22.99 13.41
C CYS A 355 -12.44 21.89 13.89
N ASP A 356 -13.07 22.08 15.06
CA ASP A 356 -13.92 21.07 15.70
C ASP A 356 -15.41 21.25 15.34
N LEU A 357 -15.79 22.38 14.73
CA LEU A 357 -17.17 22.68 14.31
C LEU A 357 -17.41 22.32 12.84
N TYR A 358 -18.64 21.95 12.47
CA TYR A 358 -19.06 21.72 11.08
C TYR A 358 -20.51 22.16 10.86
N GLY A 359 -20.94 22.28 9.60
CA GLY A 359 -22.30 22.66 9.21
C GLY A 359 -22.75 24.01 9.79
N GLU A 360 -24.00 24.11 10.26
CA GLU A 360 -24.58 25.36 10.76
C GLU A 360 -23.82 25.96 11.95
N ALA A 361 -23.24 25.11 12.81
CA ALA A 361 -22.45 25.56 13.96
C ALA A 361 -21.15 26.24 13.52
N PHE A 362 -20.48 25.65 12.51
CA PHE A 362 -19.31 26.28 11.88
C PHE A 362 -19.69 27.61 11.22
N GLU A 363 -20.78 27.62 10.44
CA GLU A 363 -21.23 28.84 9.72
C GLU A 363 -21.47 30.00 10.67
N LYS A 364 -22.22 29.76 11.74
CA LYS A 364 -22.50 30.77 12.76
C LYS A 364 -21.22 31.28 13.41
N ARG A 365 -20.32 30.37 13.83
CA ARG A 365 -19.10 30.74 14.53
C ARG A 365 -18.11 31.50 13.64
N TYR A 366 -17.98 31.05 12.40
CA TYR A 366 -17.16 31.71 11.40
C TYR A 366 -17.62 33.16 11.15
N GLU A 367 -18.93 33.39 10.98
CA GLU A 367 -19.48 34.73 10.80
C GLU A 367 -19.38 35.63 12.05
N GLU A 368 -19.35 35.06 13.25
CA GLU A 368 -19.06 35.80 14.48
C GLU A 368 -17.62 36.33 14.46
N TYR A 369 -16.65 35.49 14.08
CA TYR A 369 -15.25 35.89 13.95
C TYR A 369 -14.99 36.88 12.82
N GLU A 370 -15.73 36.79 11.71
CA GLU A 370 -15.66 37.81 10.65
C GLU A 370 -16.03 39.21 11.17
N LYS A 371 -16.92 39.31 12.18
CA LYS A 371 -17.37 40.58 12.77
C LYS A 371 -16.49 41.07 13.93
N ASP A 372 -15.69 40.19 14.53
CA ASP A 372 -14.83 40.53 15.66
C ASP A 372 -13.57 41.28 15.20
N GLU A 373 -13.48 42.58 15.51
CA GLU A 373 -12.33 43.42 15.15
C GLU A 373 -11.05 43.11 15.94
N SER A 374 -11.14 42.34 17.03
CA SER A 374 -9.97 41.97 17.84
C SER A 374 -9.14 40.84 17.23
N ILE A 375 -9.71 40.09 16.28
CA ILE A 375 -9.09 38.91 15.67
C ILE A 375 -8.30 39.29 14.42
N THR A 376 -7.10 38.74 14.31
CA THR A 376 -6.27 38.89 13.11
C THR A 376 -6.93 38.13 11.95
N LYS A 377 -7.16 38.83 10.84
CA LYS A 377 -7.82 38.27 9.66
C LYS A 377 -7.34 38.87 8.36
N GLU A 378 -7.35 38.07 7.30
CA GLU A 378 -7.12 38.49 5.92
C GLU A 378 -8.39 38.21 5.10
N ILE A 379 -8.75 39.09 4.17
CA ILE A 379 -9.95 38.91 3.34
C ILE A 379 -9.55 38.74 1.88
N VAL A 380 -10.03 37.66 1.28
CA VAL A 380 -9.80 37.32 -0.13
C VAL A 380 -11.13 37.12 -0.86
N GLU A 381 -11.09 37.18 -2.19
CA GLU A 381 -12.24 36.82 -3.01
C GLU A 381 -12.36 35.29 -3.09
N ALA A 382 -13.48 34.72 -2.63
CA ALA A 382 -13.64 33.26 -2.54
C ALA A 382 -13.41 32.58 -3.91
N LYS A 383 -13.90 33.22 -4.97
CA LYS A 383 -13.78 32.72 -6.35
C LYS A 383 -12.34 32.74 -6.87
N GLU A 384 -11.53 33.72 -6.47
CA GLU A 384 -10.12 33.77 -6.87
C GLU A 384 -9.30 32.71 -6.13
N LEU A 385 -9.55 32.50 -4.83
CA LEU A 385 -8.96 31.40 -4.09
C LEU A 385 -9.33 30.04 -4.71
N TRP A 386 -10.62 29.85 -5.04
CA TRP A 386 -11.08 28.64 -5.71
C TRP A 386 -10.44 28.41 -7.08
N LYS A 387 -10.29 29.45 -7.90
CA LYS A 387 -9.54 29.37 -9.17
C LYS A 387 -8.10 28.93 -8.93
N LYS A 388 -7.42 29.47 -7.91
CA LYS A 388 -6.04 29.08 -7.56
C LYS A 388 -5.94 27.60 -7.18
N ILE A 389 -6.90 27.12 -6.40
CA ILE A 389 -7.01 25.70 -6.01
C ILE A 389 -7.17 24.82 -7.26
N LEU A 390 -8.14 25.15 -8.12
CA LEU A 390 -8.42 24.37 -9.33
C LEU A 390 -7.29 24.40 -10.35
N LEU A 391 -6.59 25.54 -10.48
CA LEU A 391 -5.43 25.64 -11.37
C LEU A 391 -4.30 24.71 -10.92
N ASN A 392 -3.97 24.72 -9.63
CA ASN A 392 -2.98 23.79 -9.07
C ASN A 392 -3.40 22.33 -9.22
N TYR A 393 -4.69 22.05 -8.98
CA TYR A 393 -5.25 20.71 -9.16
C TYR A 393 -5.15 20.24 -10.61
N PHE A 394 -5.42 21.12 -11.58
CA PHE A 394 -5.25 20.82 -12.99
C PHE A 394 -3.79 20.56 -13.38
N GLU A 395 -2.86 21.35 -12.84
CA GLU A 395 -1.42 21.23 -13.16
C GLU A 395 -0.76 20.01 -12.52
N THR A 396 -1.18 19.62 -11.31
CA THR A 396 -0.44 18.65 -10.47
C THR A 396 -1.28 17.48 -9.94
N GLY A 397 -2.60 17.52 -10.13
CA GLY A 397 -3.56 16.60 -9.48
C GLY A 397 -3.78 16.90 -7.99
N LEU A 398 -3.24 18.01 -7.47
CA LEU A 398 -3.23 18.37 -6.05
C LEU A 398 -3.49 19.89 -5.85
N PRO A 399 -4.00 20.32 -4.68
CA PRO A 399 -4.30 19.50 -3.50
C PRO A 399 -5.54 18.61 -3.69
N PHE A 400 -5.61 17.48 -2.98
CA PHE A 400 -6.84 16.69 -2.93
C PHE A 400 -7.99 17.54 -2.37
N LEU A 401 -9.21 17.30 -2.85
CA LEU A 401 -10.39 18.05 -2.45
C LEU A 401 -11.31 17.15 -1.63
N CYS A 402 -11.42 17.41 -0.33
CA CYS A 402 -12.24 16.64 0.59
C CYS A 402 -13.28 17.56 1.25
N PHE A 403 -14.49 17.06 1.51
CA PHE A 403 -15.59 17.90 2.00
C PHE A 403 -15.92 17.60 3.47
N LYS A 404 -15.55 18.53 4.35
CA LYS A 404 -15.67 18.46 5.81
C LYS A 404 -17.08 18.15 6.28
N ASP A 405 -18.05 18.93 5.84
CA ASP A 405 -19.40 18.84 6.39
C ASP A 405 -20.11 17.58 5.93
N SER A 406 -19.87 17.16 4.68
CA SER A 406 -20.41 15.91 4.16
C SER A 406 -19.84 14.70 4.89
N ALA A 407 -18.52 14.70 5.16
CA ALA A 407 -17.87 13.65 5.93
C ALA A 407 -18.40 13.58 7.38
N ASN A 408 -18.53 14.73 8.06
CA ASN A 408 -19.00 14.76 9.45
C ASN A 408 -20.49 14.42 9.59
N ARG A 409 -21.35 14.88 8.68
CA ARG A 409 -22.80 14.53 8.71
C ARG A 409 -23.06 13.04 8.46
N ALA A 410 -22.21 12.39 7.66
CA ALA A 410 -22.33 10.98 7.32
C ALA A 410 -21.49 10.05 8.22
N ASN A 411 -20.77 10.60 9.20
CA ASN A 411 -19.97 9.82 10.13
C ASN A 411 -20.91 8.99 11.05
N PRO A 412 -20.82 7.64 11.04
CA PRO A 412 -21.79 6.74 11.67
C PRO A 412 -21.82 6.77 13.21
#